data_AF-A0A2R3MWJ4-F1
#
_entry.id   AF-A0A2R3MWJ4-F1
#
_cell.length_a   1.000
_cell.length_b   1.000
_cell.length_c   1.000
_cell.angle_alpha   90.00
_cell.angle_beta   90.00
_cell.angle_gamma   90.00
#
_symmetry.space_group_name_H-M   'P 1'
#
loop_
_entity.id
_entity.type
_entity.pdbx_description
1 polymer ?
#
loop_
_entity_poly.entity_id
_entity_poly.type
_entity_poly.pdbx_seq_one_letter_code
_entity_poly.pdbx_strand_id
1 'polypeptide(L)' 'MSETSVKGMLELIIPRLVQRLMEERHLTETEALTQLYCSELYSQLEREETKLWHLSIVTLYNLWLEEKETGRITYPEEA' A
#
# COMPACT_ATOMS: atom_id res chain seq x y z
N MET A 1 15.86 -9.22 -7.40
CA MET A 1 15.31 -8.28 -8.39
C MET A 1 16.11 -6.98 -8.29
N SER A 2 16.19 -6.15 -9.32
CA SER A 2 16.87 -4.83 -9.20
C SER A 2 15.88 -3.78 -8.70
N GLU A 3 16.35 -2.70 -8.07
CA GLU A 3 15.53 -1.57 -7.59
C GLU A 3 14.59 -1.01 -8.67
N THR A 4 14.99 -1.08 -9.94
CA THR A 4 14.19 -0.68 -11.10
C THR A 4 12.90 -1.50 -11.25
N SER A 5 12.89 -2.76 -10.81
CA SER A 5 11.71 -3.63 -10.88
C SER A 5 10.65 -3.25 -9.85
N VAL A 6 11.04 -2.88 -8.63
CA VAL A 6 10.11 -2.47 -7.55
C VAL A 6 9.38 -1.21 -7.94
N LYS A 7 10.09 -0.21 -8.46
CA LYS A 7 9.49 1.05 -8.90
C LYS A 7 8.42 0.83 -9.97
N GLY A 8 8.67 -0.05 -10.93
CA GLY A 8 7.68 -0.42 -11.95
C GLY A 8 6.43 -1.10 -11.37
N MET A 9 6.58 -1.91 -10.31
CA MET A 9 5.44 -2.50 -9.60
C MET A 9 4.63 -1.44 -8.86
N LEU A 10 5.29 -0.48 -8.20
CA LEU A 10 4.62 0.61 -7.50
C LEU A 10 3.80 1.49 -8.44
N GLU A 11 4.30 1.76 -9.65
CA GLU A 11 3.54 2.48 -10.70
C GLU A 11 2.22 1.77 -11.07
N LEU A 12 2.13 0.45 -10.88
CA LEU A 12 0.90 -0.33 -11.09
C LEU A 12 0.02 -0.44 -9.83
N ILE A 13 0.64 -0.50 -8.65
CA ILE A 13 -0.04 -0.71 -7.37
C ILE A 13 -0.70 0.58 -6.88
N ILE A 14 0.03 1.71 -6.91
CA ILE A 14 -0.41 2.98 -6.33
C ILE A 14 -1.76 3.43 -6.91
N PRO A 15 -1.96 3.51 -8.24
CA PRO A 15 -3.25 3.98 -8.78
C PRO A 15 -4.42 3.08 -8.36
N ARG A 16 -4.20 1.77 -8.29
CA ARG A 16 -5.23 0.79 -7.90
C ARG A 16 -5.57 0.87 -6.41
N LEU A 17 -4.57 1.08 -5.56
CA LEU A 17 -4.77 1.24 -4.13
C LEU A 17 -5.45 2.58 -3.82
N VAL A 18 -5.09 3.66 -4.52
CA VAL A 18 -5.77 4.96 -4.42
C VAL A 18 -7.24 4.85 -4.82
N GLN A 19 -7.53 4.18 -5.95
CA GLN A 19 -8.91 3.93 -6.35
C GLN A 19 -9.69 3.16 -5.26
N ARG A 20 -9.08 2.11 -4.69
CA ARG A 20 -9.69 1.34 -3.60
C ARG A 20 -9.99 2.20 -2.36
N LEU A 21 -9.08 3.08 -1.99
CA LEU A 21 -9.27 4.03 -0.88
C LEU A 21 -10.42 5.00 -1.15
N MET A 22 -10.50 5.55 -2.36
CA MET A 22 -11.59 6.45 -2.75
C MET A 22 -12.95 5.75 -2.65
N GLU A 23 -13.06 4.53 -3.16
CA GLU A 23 -14.29 3.73 -3.15
C GLU A 23 -14.74 3.37 -1.74
N GLU A 24 -13.84 2.82 -0.92
CA GLU A 24 -14.19 2.26 0.40
C GLU A 24 -14.31 3.31 1.50
N ARG A 25 -13.64 4.45 1.37
CA ARG A 25 -13.59 5.50 2.40
C ARG A 25 -14.28 6.79 1.97
N HIS A 26 -14.88 6.81 0.77
CA HIS A 26 -15.52 7.98 0.17
C HIS A 26 -14.61 9.22 0.14
N LEU A 27 -13.33 8.99 -0.19
CA LEU A 27 -12.31 10.03 -0.25
C LEU A 27 -12.22 10.62 -1.66
N THR A 28 -11.85 11.89 -1.74
CA THR A 28 -11.34 12.47 -2.99
C THR A 28 -9.99 11.85 -3.35
N GLU A 29 -9.59 11.95 -4.62
CA GLU A 29 -8.28 11.46 -5.08
C GLU A 29 -7.12 12.09 -4.29
N THR A 30 -7.17 13.41 -4.05
CA THR A 30 -6.15 14.12 -3.27
C THR A 30 -6.06 13.61 -1.83
N GLU A 31 -7.18 13.34 -1.18
CA GLU A 31 -7.21 12.80 0.18
C GLU A 31 -6.67 11.36 0.21
N ALA A 32 -7.04 10.53 -0.76
CA ALA A 32 -6.56 9.15 -0.87
C ALA A 32 -5.04 9.10 -1.11
N LEU A 33 -4.52 9.92 -2.04
CA LEU A 33 -3.09 10.05 -2.29
C LEU A 33 -2.35 10.53 -1.04
N THR A 34 -2.85 11.58 -0.39
CA THR A 34 -2.24 12.12 0.84
C THR A 34 -2.18 11.05 1.93
N GLN A 35 -3.28 10.36 2.18
CA GLN A 35 -3.35 9.32 3.21
C GLN A 35 -2.48 8.10 2.89
N LEU A 36 -2.32 7.76 1.61
CA LEU A 36 -1.44 6.69 1.18
C LEU A 36 0.03 7.10 1.31
N TYR A 37 0.45 8.22 0.76
CA TYR A 37 1.86 8.66 0.81
C TYR A 37 2.34 8.97 2.24
N CYS A 38 1.43 9.35 3.15
CA CYS A 38 1.75 9.53 4.56
C CYS A 38 1.63 8.24 5.40
N SER A 39 1.34 7.08 4.79
CA SER A 39 1.20 5.81 5.50
C SER A 39 2.55 5.11 5.68
N GLU A 40 2.67 4.37 6.78
CA GLU A 40 3.79 3.44 6.99
C GLU A 40 3.80 2.38 5.88
N LEU A 41 2.62 1.93 5.44
CA LEU A 41 2.50 0.95 4.35
C LEU A 41 3.23 1.42 3.10
N TYR A 42 3.07 2.68 2.70
CA TYR A 42 3.75 3.22 1.55
C TYR A 42 5.28 3.22 1.74
N SER A 43 5.76 3.64 2.91
CA SER A 43 7.20 3.58 3.22
C SER A 43 7.74 2.15 3.17
N GLN A 44 6.95 1.16 3.57
CA GLN A 44 7.34 -0.26 3.54
C GLN A 44 7.24 -0.88 2.14
N LEU A 45 6.33 -0.41 1.29
CA LEU A 45 6.17 -0.85 -0.10
C LEU A 45 7.39 -0.51 -0.97
N GLU A 46 8.10 0.58 -0.66
CA GLU A 46 9.34 0.97 -1.35
C GLU A 46 10.54 0.10 -0.95
N ARG A 47 10.43 -0.67 0.13
CA ARG A 47 11.51 -1.52 0.66
C ARG A 47 11.42 -2.92 0.08
N GLU A 48 12.42 -3.28 -0.71
CA GLU A 48 12.48 -4.59 -1.37
C GLU A 48 12.43 -5.76 -0.37
N GLU A 49 13.01 -5.60 0.82
CA GLU A 49 13.08 -6.67 1.82
C GLU A 49 11.71 -7.09 2.37
N THR A 50 10.72 -6.19 2.31
CA THR A 50 9.37 -6.47 2.82
C THR A 50 8.54 -7.27 1.83
N LYS A 51 8.90 -7.22 0.54
CA LYS A 51 8.18 -7.84 -0.59
C LYS A 51 6.67 -7.52 -0.63
N LEU A 52 6.22 -6.46 0.04
CA LEU A 52 4.80 -6.10 0.10
C LEU A 52 4.21 -5.83 -1.29
N TRP A 53 5.04 -5.43 -2.24
CA TRP A 53 4.65 -5.19 -3.63
C TRP A 53 4.13 -6.45 -4.35
N HIS A 54 4.36 -7.66 -3.83
CA HIS A 54 3.76 -8.89 -4.34
C HIS A 54 2.31 -9.12 -3.89
N LEU A 55 1.87 -8.43 -2.84
CA LEU A 55 0.56 -8.65 -2.24
C LEU A 55 -0.57 -8.11 -3.13
N SER A 56 -1.75 -8.72 -2.99
CA SER A 56 -2.94 -8.25 -3.70
C SER A 56 -3.36 -6.85 -3.22
N ILE A 57 -4.04 -6.08 -4.07
CA ILE A 57 -4.58 -4.75 -3.71
C ILE A 57 -5.50 -4.85 -2.48
N VAL A 58 -6.28 -5.93 -2.37
CA VAL A 58 -7.14 -6.18 -1.21
C VAL A 58 -6.31 -6.36 0.07
N THR A 59 -5.24 -7.14 0.00
CA THR A 59 -4.33 -7.34 1.14
C THR A 59 -3.64 -6.03 1.53
N LEU A 60 -3.12 -5.27 0.57
CA LEU A 60 -2.49 -3.97 0.83
C LEU A 60 -3.47 -2.97 1.45
N TYR A 61 -4.71 -2.94 0.98
CA TYR A 61 -5.76 -2.13 1.58
C TYR A 61 -6.03 -2.53 3.04
N ASN A 62 -6.09 -3.84 3.33
CA ASN A 62 -6.31 -4.32 4.70
C ASN A 62 -5.14 -3.97 5.62
N LEU A 63 -3.89 -4.03 5.14
CA LEU A 63 -2.71 -3.59 5.90
C LEU A 63 -2.73 -2.08 6.16
N TRP A 64 -3.14 -1.29 5.17
CA TRP A 64 -3.34 0.15 5.36
C TRP A 64 -4.44 0.42 6.41
N LEU A 65 -5.52 -0.34 6.38
CA LEU A 65 -6.61 -0.22 7.35
C LEU A 65 -6.13 -0.58 8.76
N GLU A 66 -5.41 -1.70 8.92
CA GLU A 66 -4.78 -2.11 10.18
C GLU A 66 -3.87 -1.01 10.72
N GLU A 67 -3.04 -0.40 9.87
CA GLU A 67 -2.19 0.74 10.25
C GLU A 67 -3.03 1.89 10.80
N LYS A 68 -4.14 2.25 10.14
CA LYS A 68 -4.99 3.35 10.60
C LYS A 68 -5.74 3.04 11.90
N GLU A 69 -6.07 1.78 12.14
CA GLU A 69 -6.80 1.36 13.34
C GLU A 69 -5.89 1.14 14.54
N THR A 70 -4.68 0.62 14.31
CA THR A 70 -3.79 0.13 15.38
C THR A 70 -2.47 0.90 15.49
N GLY A 71 -2.12 1.68 14.46
CA GLY A 71 -0.83 2.36 14.34
C GLY A 71 0.33 1.43 13.97
N ARG A 72 0.06 0.19 13.55
CA ARG A 72 1.07 -0.81 13.19
C ARG A 72 0.62 -1.64 11.99
N ILE A 73 1.58 -2.27 11.31
CA ILE A 73 1.35 -3.21 10.22
C ILE A 73 1.84 -4.59 10.68
N THR A 74 0.98 -5.58 10.59
CA THR A 74 1.35 -6.98 10.79
C THR A 74 1.65 -7.60 9.44
N TYR A 75 2.92 -7.88 9.18
CA TYR A 75 3.33 -8.52 7.93
C TYR A 75 2.68 -9.90 7.81
N PRO A 76 1.99 -10.19 6.71
CA PRO A 76 1.47 -11.53 6.48
C PRO A 76 2.65 -12.52 6.39
N GLU A 77 2.57 -13.63 7.11
CA GLU A 77 3.55 -14.72 6.98
C GLU A 77 3.54 -15.20 5.52
N GLU A 78 4.73 -15.34 4.90
CA GLU A 78 4.86 -15.89 3.55
C GLU A 78 4.25 -17.31 3.55
N ALA A 79 3.10 -17.49 2.89
CA ALA A 79 2.45 -18.79 2.72
C ALA A 79 3.15 -19.65 1.65
#